data_AF-K6T0X9-F1
#
_entry.id   AF-K6T0X9-F1
#
_cell.length_a   1.000
_cell.length_b   1.000
_cell.length_c   1.000
_cell.angle_alpha   90.00
_cell.angle_beta   90.00
_cell.angle_gamma   90.00
#
_symmetry.space_group_name_H-M   'P 1'
#
loop_
_entity.id
_entity.type
_entity.pdbx_description
1 polymer ?
#
loop_
_entity_poly.entity_id
_entity_poly.type
_entity_poly.pdbx_seq_one_letter_code
_entity_poly.pdbx_strand_id
1 'polypeptide(L)' 'MVKLKGFDNIELKNEKIMNIGSIARINQVIGILEGLETTKEIEECIEILKEVKKIEGW' A
#
# COMPACT_ATOMS: atom_id res chain seq x y z
N MET A 1 -22.11 -20.97 14.35
CA MET A 1 -21.07 -20.85 13.30
C MET A 1 -21.51 -21.68 12.10
N VAL A 2 -22.04 -21.04 11.06
CA VAL A 2 -22.36 -21.72 9.79
C VAL A 2 -21.22 -21.40 8.83
N LYS A 3 -20.37 -22.40 8.53
CA LYS A 3 -19.33 -22.26 7.51
C LYS A 3 -19.98 -22.35 6.13
N LEU A 4 -20.16 -21.21 5.46
CA LEU A 4 -20.62 -21.16 4.09
C LEU A 4 -19.47 -21.52 3.16
N LYS A 5 -19.41 -22.80 2.75
CA LYS A 5 -18.49 -23.28 1.71
C LYS A 5 -18.69 -22.45 0.44
N GLY A 6 -17.70 -21.61 0.11
CA GLY A 6 -17.67 -20.83 -1.13
C GLY A 6 -17.29 -19.37 -0.96
N PHE A 7 -17.40 -18.81 0.26
CA PHE A 7 -17.07 -17.40 0.51
C PHE A 7 -15.66 -17.17 1.07
N ASP A 8 -15.02 -18.19 1.63
CA ASP A 8 -13.70 -18.08 2.30
C ASP A 8 -12.55 -17.62 1.39
N ASN A 9 -12.74 -17.53 0.07
CA ASN A 9 -11.69 -17.15 -0.90
C ASN A 9 -11.97 -15.85 -1.67
N ILE A 10 -13.13 -15.22 -1.49
CA ILE A 10 -13.45 -13.96 -2.19
C ILE A 10 -13.00 -12.76 -1.35
N GLU A 11 -13.18 -12.78 -0.02
CA GLU A 11 -12.66 -11.74 0.88
C GLU A 11 -11.13 -11.64 0.79
N LEU A 12 -10.41 -12.75 0.93
CA LEU A 12 -8.94 -12.80 0.80
C LEU A 12 -8.43 -12.35 -0.57
N LYS A 13 -9.17 -12.60 -1.64
CA LYS A 13 -8.80 -12.12 -2.98
C LYS A 13 -9.02 -10.62 -3.13
N ASN A 14 -10.12 -10.10 -2.58
CA ASN A 14 -10.40 -8.67 -2.61
C ASN A 14 -9.44 -7.87 -1.74
N GLU A 15 -9.04 -8.39 -0.58
CA GLU A 15 -7.96 -7.82 0.25
C GLU A 15 -6.64 -7.76 -0.51
N LYS A 16 -6.23 -8.86 -1.16
CA LYS A 16 -5.01 -8.87 -1.99
C LYS A 16 -5.06 -7.90 -3.17
N ILE A 17 -6.21 -7.76 -3.83
CA ILE A 17 -6.40 -6.78 -4.91
C ILE A 17 -6.36 -5.34 -4.35
N MET A 18 -6.92 -5.10 -3.15
CA MET A 18 -6.81 -3.82 -2.46
C MET A 18 -5.36 -3.48 -2.10
N ASN A 19 -4.57 -4.43 -1.61
CA ASN A 19 -3.15 -4.20 -1.29
C ASN A 19 -2.32 -3.84 -2.53
N ILE A 20 -2.58 -4.48 -3.68
CA ILE A 20 -1.91 -4.12 -4.94
C ILE A 20 -2.24 -2.67 -5.35
N GLY A 21 -3.51 -2.27 -5.23
CA GLY A 21 -3.95 -0.91 -5.51
C GLY A 21 -3.35 0.14 -4.55
N SER A 22 -3.22 -0.21 -3.27
CA SER A 22 -2.59 0.64 -2.25
C SER A 22 -1.10 0.81 -2.49
N ILE A 23 -0.36 -0.26 -2.80
CA ILE A 23 1.07 -0.18 -3.14
C ILE A 23 1.31 0.65 -4.41
N ALA A 24 0.46 0.49 -5.43
CA ALA A 24 0.57 1.29 -6.66
C ALA A 24 0.41 2.80 -6.38
N ARG A 25 -0.54 3.17 -5.52
CA ARG A 25 -0.74 4.56 -5.10
C ARG A 25 0.43 5.09 -4.28
N ILE A 26 0.98 4.30 -3.36
CA ILE A 26 2.17 4.68 -2.57
C ILE A 26 3.36 4.96 -3.51
N ASN A 27 3.58 4.11 -4.51
CA ASN A 27 4.65 4.34 -5.49
C ASN A 27 4.44 5.63 -6.30
N GLN A 28 3.19 5.94 -6.68
CA GLN A 28 2.87 7.20 -7.36
C GLN A 28 3.17 8.40 -6.47
N VAL A 29 2.79 8.36 -5.20
CA VAL A 29 3.05 9.46 -4.25
C VAL A 29 4.55 9.65 -4.04
N ILE A 30 5.31 8.57 -3.85
CA ILE A 30 6.78 8.64 -3.75
C ILE A 30 7.37 9.30 -5.00
N GLY A 31 6.94 8.89 -6.20
CA GLY A 31 7.45 9.48 -7.45
C GLY A 31 7.12 10.96 -7.61
N ILE A 32 5.97 11.42 -7.10
CA ILE A 32 5.63 12.85 -7.06
C ILE A 32 6.58 13.58 -6.10
N LEU A 33 6.79 13.05 -4.90
CA LEU A 33 7.65 13.65 -3.88
C LEU A 33 9.11 13.73 -4.31
N GLU A 34 9.62 12.71 -5.00
CA GLU A 34 10.98 12.70 -5.57
C GLU A 34 11.17 13.76 -6.68
N GLY A 35 10.07 14.23 -7.29
CA GLY A 35 10.10 15.31 -8.28
C GLY A 35 10.03 16.72 -7.69
N LEU A 36 9.84 16.87 -6.38
CA LEU A 36 9.80 18.16 -5.69
C LEU A 36 11.20 18.57 -5.21
N GLU A 37 11.38 19.86 -4.93
CA GLU A 37 12.58 20.34 -4.24
C GLU A 37 12.72 19.65 -2.89
N THR A 38 13.86 19.01 -2.65
CA THR A 38 14.05 18.16 -1.46
C THR A 38 14.14 19.02 -0.20
N THR A 39 13.16 18.86 0.69
CA THR A 39 13.19 19.37 2.06
C THR A 39 13.25 18.22 3.05
N LYS A 40 13.59 18.52 4.31
CA LYS A 40 13.62 17.54 5.38
C LYS A 40 12.27 16.84 5.56
N GLU A 41 11.18 17.58 5.44
CA GLU A 41 9.82 17.06 5.53
C GLU A 41 9.49 16.08 4.38
N ILE A 42 9.99 16.36 3.18
CA ILE A 42 9.80 15.50 2.00
C ILE A 42 10.59 14.20 2.18
N GLU A 43 11.84 14.27 2.66
CA GLU A 43 12.64 13.08 2.97
C GLU A 43 11.98 12.19 4.03
N GLU A 44 11.54 12.77 5.15
CA GLU A 44 10.82 12.06 6.21
C GLU A 44 9.52 11.43 5.68
N CYS A 45 8.78 12.14 4.81
CA CYS A 45 7.56 11.62 4.21
C CYS A 45 7.82 10.41 3.28
N ILE A 46 8.86 10.48 2.45
CA ILE A 46 9.26 9.36 1.58
C ILE A 46 9.68 8.14 2.42
N GLU A 47 10.40 8.35 3.53
CA GLU A 47 10.83 7.27 4.41
C GLU A 47 9.63 6.56 5.05
N ILE A 48 8.66 7.32 5.58
CA ILE A 48 7.40 6.78 6.13
C ILE A 48 6.65 5.97 5.06
N LEU A 49 6.52 6.49 3.84
CA LEU A 49 5.83 5.80 2.76
C LEU A 49 6.52 4.49 2.34
N LYS A 50 7.86 4.44 2.40
CA LYS A 50 8.64 3.22 2.18
C LYS A 50 8.39 2.18 3.27
N GLU A 51 8.27 2.59 4.52
CA GLU A 51 7.92 1.69 5.63
C GLU A 51 6.49 1.17 5.52
N VAL A 52 5.51 2.04 5.21
CA VAL A 52 4.11 1.61 4.98
C VAL A 52 4.02 0.60 3.83
N LYS A 53 4.79 0.80 2.75
CA LYS A 53 4.86 -0.14 1.63
C LYS A 53 5.38 -1.53 2.04
N LYS A 54 6.31 -1.61 3.01
CA LYS A 54 6.81 -2.90 3.52
C LYS A 54 5.74 -3.65 4.30
N ILE A 55 4.88 -2.93 5.02
CA ILE A 55 3.75 -3.49 5.79
C ILE A 55 2.64 -3.98 4.85
N GLU A 56 2.33 -3.23 3.79
CA GLU A 56 1.27 -3.58 2.83
C GLU A 56 1.66 -4.73 1.87
N GLY A 57 2.97 -4.89 1.63
CA GLY A 57 3.56 -5.90 0.74
C GLY A 57 3.82 -7.26 1.38
N TRP A 58 3.51 -7.44 2.67
CA TRP A 58 3.71 -8.67 3.44
C TRP A 58 2.55 -8.96 4.39
#